data_AF-A0A7X4LQS3-F1
#
_entry.id   AF-A0A7X4LQS3-F1
#
_cell.length_a   1.000
_cell.length_b   1.000
_cell.length_c   1.000
_cell.angle_alpha   90.00
_cell.angle_beta   90.00
_cell.angle_gamma   90.00
#
_symmetry.space_group_name_H-M   'P 1'
#
loop_
_entity.id
_entity.type
_entity.pdbx_description
1 polymer ?
#
loop_
_entity_poly.entity_id
_entity_poly.type
_entity_poly.pdbx_seq_one_letter_code
_entity_poly.pdbx_strand_id
1 'polypeptide(L)'
;MINTKFCDFIFISEKLKSYYPNSGFRLSPLVRKYLTNGDLLEDFCQKAKIKFEGLINNIEDSNSGLSSSLCSSFSKINTIYADIHDQSVKQSIANLTPNSKKLRDKHYDFDLSGNVISELIKVFEEKNELLWKRYFPKLSFEDTMSLRFLRKNLTEIDDLKNKIEKLEDLIAIQMDMILELEKKNR
;
A
#
# COMPACT_ATOMS: atom_id res chain seq x y z
N MET A 1 -20.24 -15.42 16.98
CA MET A 1 -19.59 -14.78 15.82
C MET A 1 -18.11 -14.61 16.13
N ILE A 2 -17.21 -15.08 15.27
CA ILE A 2 -15.79 -14.77 15.40
C ILE A 2 -15.63 -13.38 14.78
N ASN A 3 -15.43 -12.35 15.62
CA ASN A 3 -15.03 -11.03 15.12
C ASN A 3 -13.63 -11.20 14.52
N THR A 4 -13.53 -11.23 13.19
CA THR A 4 -12.25 -11.23 12.50
C THR A 4 -11.51 -9.96 12.90
N LYS A 5 -10.40 -10.10 13.64
CA LYS A 5 -9.52 -8.96 13.94
C LYS A 5 -8.64 -8.74 12.72
N PHE A 6 -9.14 -7.94 11.77
CA PHE A 6 -8.35 -7.49 10.63
C PHE A 6 -6.99 -6.94 11.13
N CYS A 7 -5.90 -7.27 10.43
CA CYS A 7 -4.51 -6.98 10.80
C CYS A 7 -3.93 -7.73 12.03
N ASP A 8 -4.68 -8.62 12.69
CA ASP A 8 -4.14 -9.51 13.74
C ASP A 8 -3.48 -10.75 13.10
N PHE A 9 -2.24 -10.59 12.63
CA PHE A 9 -1.54 -11.63 11.90
C PHE A 9 -1.21 -12.86 12.74
N ILE A 10 -1.07 -12.73 14.07
CA ILE A 10 -0.89 -13.89 14.94
C ILE A 10 -2.18 -14.72 14.97
N PHE A 11 -3.34 -14.09 15.20
CA PHE A 11 -4.64 -14.78 15.14
C PHE A 11 -4.87 -15.45 13.78
N ILE A 12 -4.61 -14.74 12.68
CA ILE A 12 -4.75 -15.28 11.32
C ILE A 12 -3.83 -16.48 11.12
N SER A 13 -2.55 -16.37 11.51
CA SER A 13 -1.58 -17.46 11.37
C SER A 13 -1.99 -18.71 12.15
N GLU A 14 -2.56 -18.54 13.35
CA GLU A 14 -3.01 -19.65 14.19
C GLU A 14 -4.24 -20.33 13.62
N LYS A 15 -5.19 -19.55 13.09
CA LYS A 15 -6.35 -20.08 12.38
C LYS A 15 -5.93 -20.86 11.14
N LEU A 16 -5.10 -20.28 10.28
CA LEU A 16 -4.61 -20.98 9.09
C LEU A 16 -3.85 -22.25 9.45
N LYS A 17 -2.97 -22.19 10.46
CA LYS A 17 -2.23 -23.38 10.93
C LYS A 17 -3.15 -24.51 11.39
N SER A 18 -4.32 -24.20 11.96
CA SER A 18 -5.32 -25.21 12.35
C SER A 18 -5.94 -25.95 11.15
N TYR A 19 -6.02 -25.31 9.98
CA TYR A 19 -6.54 -25.90 8.74
C TYR A 19 -5.47 -26.62 7.92
N TYR A 20 -4.20 -26.23 8.06
CA TYR A 20 -3.06 -26.82 7.36
C TYR A 20 -2.08 -27.53 8.31
N PRO A 21 -2.52 -28.59 9.02
CA PRO A 21 -1.61 -29.41 9.82
C PRO A 21 -0.68 -30.21 8.88
N ASN A 22 0.59 -30.33 9.26
CA ASN A 22 1.69 -31.00 8.52
C ASN A 22 2.48 -30.10 7.56
N SER A 23 3.46 -29.36 8.09
CA SER A 23 4.63 -28.78 7.38
C SER A 23 4.40 -27.84 6.18
N GLY A 24 3.17 -27.69 5.69
CA GLY A 24 2.81 -26.87 4.53
C GLY A 24 2.59 -25.40 4.86
N PHE A 25 2.34 -25.06 6.13
CA PHE A 25 2.18 -23.67 6.54
C PHE A 25 3.55 -23.02 6.79
N ARG A 26 3.89 -22.02 5.97
CA ARG A 26 5.08 -21.18 6.13
C ARG A 26 4.67 -19.73 6.14
N LEU A 27 5.21 -18.99 7.10
CA LEU A 27 5.10 -17.54 7.15
C LEU A 27 6.41 -16.94 6.69
N SER A 28 6.35 -15.84 5.95
CA SER A 28 7.54 -15.14 5.45
C SER A 28 7.33 -13.64 5.54
N PRO A 29 8.36 -12.87 5.90
CA PRO A 29 8.26 -11.43 5.93
C PRO A 29 8.30 -10.86 4.51
N LEU A 30 7.44 -9.87 4.24
CA LEU A 30 7.41 -9.15 2.96
C LEU A 30 8.37 -7.95 2.98
N VAL A 31 9.60 -8.17 3.43
CA VAL A 31 10.64 -7.14 3.51
C VAL A 31 11.69 -7.46 2.48
N ARG A 32 11.96 -6.53 1.56
CA ARG A 32 12.84 -6.74 0.40
C ARG A 32 14.17 -7.41 0.74
N LYS A 33 14.80 -7.03 1.85
CA LYS A 33 16.08 -7.60 2.33
C LYS A 33 16.01 -9.11 2.62
N TYR A 34 14.84 -9.64 2.93
CA TYR A 34 14.61 -11.04 3.28
C TYR A 34 13.96 -11.84 2.15
N LEU A 35 13.71 -11.21 0.99
CA LEU A 35 13.24 -11.89 -0.21
C LEU A 35 14.43 -12.41 -1.00
N THR A 36 14.25 -13.54 -1.69
CA THR A 36 15.20 -14.04 -2.70
C THR A 36 15.47 -12.95 -3.74
N ASN A 37 16.75 -12.59 -3.90
CA ASN A 37 17.21 -11.51 -4.79
C ASN A 37 16.49 -10.16 -4.62
N GLY A 38 15.79 -9.95 -3.51
CA GLY A 38 14.98 -8.76 -3.31
C GLY A 38 13.72 -8.69 -4.18
N ASP A 39 13.23 -9.82 -4.71
CA ASP A 39 12.05 -9.94 -5.56
C ASP A 39 11.01 -10.88 -4.95
N LEU A 40 9.74 -10.44 -4.96
CA LEU A 40 8.64 -11.19 -4.33
C LEU A 40 8.21 -12.41 -5.15
N LEU A 41 8.21 -12.31 -6.48
CA LEU A 41 7.81 -13.40 -7.37
C LEU A 41 8.84 -14.51 -7.34
N GLU A 42 10.12 -14.15 -7.35
CA GLU A 42 11.22 -15.11 -7.24
C GLU A 42 11.22 -15.81 -5.88
N ASP A 43 11.06 -15.06 -4.79
CA ASP A 43 10.94 -15.62 -3.43
C ASP A 43 9.76 -16.59 -3.31
N PHE A 44 8.60 -16.23 -3.86
CA PHE A 44 7.43 -17.09 -3.91
C PHE A 44 7.72 -18.37 -4.69
N CYS A 45 8.27 -18.26 -5.91
CA CYS A 45 8.57 -19.42 -6.76
C CYS A 45 9.56 -20.36 -6.09
N GLN A 46 10.63 -19.83 -5.49
CA GLN A 46 11.61 -20.64 -4.78
C GLN A 46 10.97 -21.39 -3.60
N LYS A 47 10.13 -20.72 -2.80
CA LYS A 47 9.46 -21.33 -1.63
C LYS A 47 8.42 -22.36 -2.04
N ALA A 48 7.73 -22.13 -3.15
CA ALA A 48 6.76 -23.05 -3.74
C ALA A 48 7.41 -24.17 -4.57
N LYS A 49 8.74 -24.14 -4.76
CA LYS A 49 9.49 -25.06 -5.63
C LYS A 49 9.01 -25.01 -7.10
N ILE A 50 8.61 -23.83 -7.56
CA ILE A 50 8.26 -23.56 -8.96
C ILE A 50 9.53 -23.08 -9.66
N LYS A 51 9.81 -23.60 -10.85
CA LYS A 51 10.91 -23.12 -11.69
C LYS A 51 10.58 -21.72 -12.19
N PHE A 52 11.45 -20.76 -11.89
CA PHE A 52 11.24 -19.37 -12.28
C PHE A 52 11.56 -19.16 -13.77
N GLU A 53 12.43 -19.99 -14.34
CA GLU A 53 12.83 -19.92 -15.74
C GLU A 53 11.65 -20.18 -16.68
N GLY A 54 11.33 -19.20 -17.52
CA GLY A 54 10.24 -19.28 -18.50
C GLY A 54 8.90 -18.71 -18.03
N LEU A 55 8.81 -18.19 -16.80
CA LEU A 55 7.66 -17.39 -16.38
C LEU A 55 7.74 -15.98 -16.97
N ILE A 56 6.59 -15.45 -17.39
CA ILE A 56 6.45 -14.03 -17.74
C ILE A 56 6.48 -13.25 -16.43
N ASN A 57 7.63 -12.68 -16.11
CA ASN A 57 7.87 -11.93 -14.86
C ASN A 57 7.62 -10.41 -15.00
N ASN A 58 7.56 -9.90 -16.22
CA ASN A 58 7.10 -8.53 -16.50
C ASN A 58 5.57 -8.48 -16.47
N ILE A 59 5.02 -8.42 -15.26
CA ILE A 59 3.63 -8.04 -15.06
C ILE A 59 3.57 -6.53 -15.31
N GLU A 60 2.87 -6.10 -16.37
CA GLU A 60 2.61 -4.68 -16.56
C GLU A 60 1.87 -4.12 -15.34
N ASP A 61 2.26 -2.93 -14.87
CA ASP A 61 1.55 -2.14 -13.85
C ASP A 61 0.20 -1.60 -14.38
N SER A 62 -0.64 -2.53 -14.84
CA SER A 62 -1.96 -2.30 -15.42
C SER A 62 -2.96 -1.81 -14.37
N ASN A 63 -2.68 -2.05 -13.09
CA ASN A 63 -3.54 -1.71 -11.96
C ASN A 63 -2.94 -0.65 -11.00
N SER A 64 -2.06 0.22 -11.52
CA SER A 64 -1.58 1.38 -10.77
C SER A 64 -2.78 2.25 -10.36
N GLY A 65 -2.95 2.53 -9.07
CA GLY A 65 -4.00 3.42 -8.59
C GLY A 65 -3.77 4.88 -9.03
N LEU A 66 -4.79 5.72 -8.86
CA LEU A 66 -4.56 7.18 -8.82
C LEU A 66 -3.71 7.53 -7.60
N SER A 67 -3.09 8.71 -7.63
CA SER A 67 -2.33 9.24 -6.51
C SER A 67 -3.18 9.26 -5.24
N SER A 68 -2.55 8.98 -4.11
CA SER A 68 -3.29 8.91 -2.85
C SER A 68 -3.93 10.25 -2.45
N SER A 69 -3.35 11.37 -2.88
CA SER A 69 -3.94 12.71 -2.72
C SER A 69 -5.28 12.84 -3.46
N LEU A 70 -5.38 12.33 -4.69
CA LEU A 70 -6.64 12.25 -5.44
C LEU A 70 -7.64 11.32 -4.76
N CYS A 71 -7.21 10.11 -4.41
CA CYS A 71 -8.07 9.13 -3.74
C CYS A 71 -8.65 9.68 -2.43
N SER A 72 -7.82 10.34 -1.60
CA SER A 72 -8.26 10.98 -0.35
C SER A 72 -9.22 12.16 -0.57
N SER A 73 -9.12 12.84 -1.72
CA SER A 73 -10.04 13.93 -2.07
C SER A 73 -11.38 13.38 -2.52
N PHE A 74 -11.38 12.34 -3.37
CA PHE A 74 -12.60 11.70 -3.86
C PHE A 74 -13.32 10.87 -2.80
N SER A 75 -12.61 10.31 -1.82
CA SER A 75 -13.24 9.54 -0.72
C SER A 75 -14.21 10.38 0.12
N LYS A 76 -14.14 11.71 0.04
CA LYS A 76 -15.08 12.63 0.71
C LYS A 76 -16.38 12.83 -0.08
N ILE A 77 -16.43 12.38 -1.33
CA ILE A 77 -17.56 12.52 -2.23
C ILE A 77 -18.15 11.13 -2.44
N ASN A 78 -19.03 10.72 -1.51
CA ASN A 78 -19.59 9.37 -1.45
C ASN A 78 -20.31 8.92 -2.74
N THR A 79 -20.72 9.86 -3.59
CA THR A 79 -21.44 9.57 -4.84
C THR A 79 -20.54 9.12 -5.98
N ILE A 80 -19.23 9.39 -5.95
CA ILE A 80 -18.32 9.07 -7.07
C ILE A 80 -18.19 7.57 -7.29
N TYR A 81 -18.21 6.78 -6.21
CA TYR A 81 -17.98 5.33 -6.24
C TYR A 81 -19.23 4.50 -5.97
N ALA A 82 -20.42 5.13 -5.89
CA ALA A 82 -21.64 4.41 -5.53
C ALA A 82 -21.99 3.29 -6.52
N ASP A 83 -21.89 3.59 -7.83
CA ASP A 83 -22.27 2.67 -8.91
C ASP A 83 -21.23 2.60 -10.05
N ILE A 84 -20.06 3.20 -9.85
CA ILE A 84 -19.03 3.36 -10.89
C ILE A 84 -17.76 2.61 -10.47
N HIS A 85 -17.25 1.77 -11.37
CA HIS A 85 -15.98 1.08 -11.20
C HIS A 85 -14.83 2.10 -11.10
N ASP A 86 -13.90 1.90 -10.16
CA ASP A 86 -12.74 2.77 -9.94
C ASP A 86 -11.92 3.05 -11.21
N GLN A 87 -11.76 2.05 -12.08
CA GLN A 87 -11.12 2.15 -13.38
C GLN A 87 -11.81 3.14 -14.32
N SER A 88 -13.14 3.22 -14.28
CA SER A 88 -13.90 4.20 -15.08
C SER A 88 -13.66 5.63 -14.58
N VAL A 89 -13.56 5.81 -13.26
CA VAL A 89 -13.19 7.09 -12.63
C VAL A 89 -11.77 7.47 -13.03
N LYS A 90 -10.82 6.53 -12.92
CA LYS A 90 -9.42 6.71 -13.34
C LYS A 90 -9.32 7.12 -14.80
N GLN A 91 -10.04 6.45 -15.70
CA GLN A 91 -10.01 6.78 -17.13
C GLN A 91 -10.59 8.16 -17.41
N SER A 92 -11.69 8.52 -16.72
CA SER A 92 -12.32 9.84 -16.86
C SER A 92 -11.37 10.95 -16.45
N ILE A 93 -10.68 10.78 -15.31
CA ILE A 93 -9.65 11.72 -14.86
C ILE A 93 -8.50 11.75 -15.85
N ALA A 94 -8.01 10.60 -16.32
CA ALA A 94 -6.91 10.54 -17.28
C ALA A 94 -7.22 11.28 -18.58
N ASN A 95 -8.46 11.18 -19.08
CA ASN A 95 -8.94 11.88 -20.27
C ASN A 95 -9.09 13.40 -20.07
N LEU A 96 -9.18 13.87 -18.83
CA LEU A 96 -9.26 15.29 -18.47
C LEU A 96 -7.91 15.84 -17.99
N THR A 97 -6.90 14.99 -17.79
CA THR A 97 -5.59 15.39 -17.23
C THR A 97 -4.42 14.87 -18.08
N PRO A 98 -4.40 15.14 -19.40
CA PRO A 98 -3.38 14.59 -20.28
C PRO A 98 -1.96 15.07 -19.92
N ASN A 99 -1.81 16.27 -19.35
CA ASN A 99 -0.52 16.86 -19.05
C ASN A 99 -0.02 16.53 -17.64
N SER A 100 -0.95 16.19 -16.73
CA SER A 100 -0.67 15.91 -15.32
C SER A 100 -0.48 14.41 -15.00
N LYS A 101 -0.17 13.56 -16.00
CA LYS A 101 0.03 12.11 -15.81
C LYS A 101 0.97 11.78 -14.64
N LYS A 102 2.12 12.44 -14.56
CA LYS A 102 3.11 12.19 -13.50
C LYS A 102 2.58 12.50 -12.09
N LEU A 103 1.75 13.54 -11.96
CA LEU A 103 1.15 13.95 -10.68
C LEU A 103 -0.02 13.04 -10.31
N ARG A 104 -0.82 12.67 -11.30
CA ARG A 104 -1.93 11.72 -11.16
C ARG A 104 -1.45 10.33 -10.74
N ASP A 105 -0.31 9.89 -11.24
CA ASP A 105 0.24 8.56 -10.96
C ASP A 105 1.29 8.61 -9.82
N LYS A 106 1.42 9.75 -9.11
CA LYS A 106 2.41 9.94 -8.05
C LYS A 106 2.06 9.13 -6.79
N HIS A 107 3.01 8.35 -6.32
CA HIS A 107 2.93 7.68 -5.01
C HIS A 107 3.59 8.54 -3.94
N TYR A 108 2.85 8.89 -2.89
CA TYR A 108 3.41 9.56 -1.72
C TYR A 108 3.83 8.52 -0.69
N ASP A 109 4.98 8.73 -0.07
CA ASP A 109 5.55 7.78 0.90
C ASP A 109 4.69 7.61 2.17
N PHE A 110 3.84 8.60 2.51
CA PHE A 110 3.08 8.63 3.75
C PHE A 110 1.67 9.22 3.55
N ASP A 111 0.65 8.39 3.76
CA ASP A 111 -0.75 8.84 3.80
C ASP A 111 -1.35 8.85 5.21
N LEU A 112 -0.76 8.11 6.13
CA LEU A 112 -1.16 8.11 7.54
C LEU A 112 -0.29 9.08 8.34
N SER A 113 -0.90 9.82 9.26
CA SER A 113 -0.15 10.66 10.19
C SER A 113 0.69 9.81 11.13
N GLY A 114 1.81 10.35 11.60
CA GLY A 114 2.68 9.66 12.57
C GLY A 114 1.94 9.23 13.84
N ASN A 115 0.94 10.00 14.28
CA ASN A 115 0.11 9.65 15.43
C ASN A 115 -0.73 8.40 15.18
N VAL A 116 -1.41 8.31 14.02
CA VAL A 116 -2.22 7.13 13.67
C VAL A 116 -1.34 5.90 13.51
N ILE A 117 -0.15 6.03 12.89
CA ILE A 117 0.82 4.94 12.78
C ILE A 117 1.26 4.46 14.16
N SER A 118 1.56 5.39 15.07
CA SER A 118 1.98 5.09 16.44
C SER A 118 0.89 4.37 17.23
N GLU A 119 -0.36 4.82 17.12
CA GLU A 119 -1.52 4.17 17.75
C GLU A 119 -1.75 2.76 17.20
N LEU A 120 -1.71 2.60 15.87
CA LEU A 120 -1.86 1.28 15.22
C LEU A 120 -0.80 0.30 15.72
N ILE A 121 0.46 0.73 15.78
CA ILE A 121 1.55 -0.13 16.25
C ILE A 121 1.34 -0.51 17.71
N LYS A 122 1.02 0.45 18.57
CA LYS A 122 0.77 0.20 20.00
C LYS A 122 -0.36 -0.82 20.21
N VAL A 123 -1.42 -0.76 19.40
CA VAL A 123 -2.54 -1.72 19.47
C VAL A 123 -2.13 -3.15 19.14
N PHE A 124 -1.14 -3.33 18.25
CA PHE A 124 -0.70 -4.65 17.78
C PHE A 124 0.68 -5.09 18.31
N GLU A 125 1.35 -4.28 19.13
CA GLU A 125 2.73 -4.48 19.56
C GLU A 125 2.97 -5.86 20.18
N GLU A 126 2.21 -6.21 21.22
CA GLU A 126 2.31 -7.50 21.92
C GLU A 126 2.12 -8.68 20.95
N LYS A 127 1.17 -8.56 20.02
CA LYS A 127 0.87 -9.59 19.03
C LYS A 127 1.95 -9.71 17.97
N ASN A 128 2.50 -8.59 17.54
CA ASN A 128 3.61 -8.55 16.59
C ASN A 128 4.87 -9.14 17.22
N GLU A 129 5.13 -8.88 18.50
CA GLU A 129 6.21 -9.54 19.24
C GLU A 129 6.03 -11.05 19.29
N LEU A 130 4.82 -11.54 19.61
CA LEU A 130 4.51 -12.97 19.62
C LEU A 130 4.70 -13.60 18.24
N LEU A 131 4.21 -12.94 17.19
CA LEU A 131 4.39 -13.36 15.80
C LEU A 131 5.87 -13.46 15.43
N TRP A 132 6.65 -12.43 15.79
CA TRP A 132 8.08 -12.38 15.51
C TRP A 132 8.85 -13.48 16.24
N LYS A 133 8.66 -13.61 17.56
CA LYS A 133 9.32 -14.65 18.37
C LYS A 133 9.03 -16.05 17.82
N ARG A 134 7.81 -16.26 17.32
CA ARG A 134 7.36 -17.57 16.82
C ARG A 134 7.86 -17.90 15.42
N TYR A 135 7.80 -16.97 14.48
CA TYR A 135 8.04 -17.26 13.06
C TYR A 135 9.35 -16.67 12.52
N PHE A 136 9.88 -15.63 13.16
CA PHE A 136 11.02 -14.85 12.65
C PHE A 136 12.13 -14.61 13.69
N PRO A 137 12.46 -15.55 14.61
CA PRO A 137 13.34 -15.28 15.76
C PRO A 137 14.78 -14.90 15.39
N LYS A 138 15.20 -15.17 14.15
CA LYS A 138 16.55 -14.85 13.64
C LYS A 138 16.62 -13.51 12.89
N LEU A 139 15.48 -12.87 12.64
CA LEU A 139 15.39 -11.62 11.89
C LEU A 139 15.22 -10.44 12.84
N SER A 140 15.58 -9.24 12.41
CA SER A 140 15.33 -8.03 13.21
C SER A 140 13.83 -7.81 13.38
N PHE A 141 13.37 -7.61 14.63
CA PHE A 141 11.97 -7.30 14.94
C PHE A 141 11.50 -6.06 14.19
N GLU A 142 12.29 -4.99 14.26
CA GLU A 142 11.96 -3.71 13.61
C GLU A 142 11.86 -3.83 12.09
N ASP A 143 12.73 -4.63 11.48
CA ASP A 143 12.72 -4.84 10.04
C ASP A 143 11.49 -5.66 9.63
N THR A 144 11.23 -6.75 10.35
CA THR A 144 10.19 -7.73 10.04
C THR A 144 8.79 -7.16 10.23
N MET A 145 8.59 -6.37 11.29
CA MET A 145 7.30 -5.73 11.60
C MET A 145 7.17 -4.33 11.01
N SER A 146 8.09 -3.95 10.10
CA SER A 146 8.08 -2.66 9.40
C SER A 146 8.01 -1.45 10.34
N LEU A 147 8.58 -1.55 11.54
CA LEU A 147 8.58 -0.46 12.54
C LEU A 147 9.54 0.68 12.18
N ARG A 148 10.33 0.53 11.10
CA ARG A 148 11.25 1.57 10.61
C ARG A 148 10.56 2.89 10.30
N PHE A 149 9.26 2.87 9.96
CA PHE A 149 8.47 4.08 9.72
C PHE A 149 8.32 4.96 10.97
N LEU A 150 8.46 4.40 12.18
CA LEU A 150 8.46 5.17 13.44
C LEU A 150 9.72 6.00 13.67
N ARG A 151 10.84 5.64 13.02
CA ARG A 151 12.13 6.31 13.25
C ARG A 151 12.32 7.58 12.43
N LYS A 152 11.53 7.79 11.38
CA LYS A 152 11.38 9.13 10.82
C LYS A 152 10.55 9.90 11.83
N ASN A 153 11.21 10.65 12.71
CA ASN A 153 10.60 11.75 13.44
C ASN A 153 10.12 12.76 12.39
N LEU A 154 8.96 12.49 11.76
CA LEU A 154 8.31 13.46 10.90
C LEU A 154 7.98 14.63 11.81
N THR A 155 8.74 15.72 11.64
CA THR A 155 8.42 16.94 12.36
C THR A 155 7.06 17.42 11.89
N GLU A 156 6.36 18.21 12.70
CA GLU A 156 5.12 18.87 12.28
C GLU A 156 5.34 19.67 10.98
N ILE A 157 6.55 20.21 10.80
CA ILE A 157 6.99 20.91 9.58
C ILE A 157 7.04 19.96 8.37
N ASP A 158 7.54 18.73 8.53
CA ASP A 158 7.59 17.75 7.43
C ASP A 158 6.18 17.29 7.02
N ASP A 159 5.29 17.10 8.00
CA ASP A 159 3.89 16.78 7.72
C ASP A 159 3.17 17.92 6.97
N LEU A 160 3.41 19.17 7.40
CA LEU A 160 2.90 20.35 6.72
C LEU A 160 3.45 20.49 5.30
N LYS A 161 4.76 20.26 5.09
CA LYS A 161 5.37 20.27 3.76
C LYS A 161 4.74 19.23 2.84
N ASN A 162 4.56 18.00 3.32
CA ASN A 162 3.90 16.93 2.56
C ASN A 162 2.46 17.29 2.22
N LYS A 163 1.72 17.93 3.15
CA LYS A 163 0.36 18.41 2.89
C LYS A 163 0.32 19.52 1.83
N ILE A 164 1.26 20.47 1.90
CA ILE A 164 1.38 21.54 0.90
C ILE A 164 1.69 20.95 -0.47
N GLU A 165 2.66 20.06 -0.58
CA GLU A 165 3.01 19.39 -1.84
C GLU A 165 1.83 18.63 -2.43
N LYS A 166 1.09 17.88 -1.60
CA LYS A 166 -0.15 17.20 -2.03
C LYS A 166 -1.20 18.19 -2.55
N LEU A 167 -1.34 19.37 -1.94
CA LEU A 167 -2.27 20.40 -2.38
C LEU A 167 -1.83 21.07 -3.70
N GLU A 168 -0.54 21.37 -3.85
CA GLU A 168 0.03 21.92 -5.09
C GLU A 168 -0.20 20.96 -6.26
N ASP A 169 0.07 19.66 -6.05
CA ASP A 169 -0.17 18.62 -7.05
C ASP A 169 -1.66 18.51 -7.41
N LEU A 170 -2.56 18.58 -6.43
CA LEU A 170 -4.00 18.56 -6.66
C LEU A 170 -4.48 19.78 -7.47
N ILE A 171 -3.96 20.98 -7.17
CA ILE A 171 -4.30 22.21 -7.90
C ILE A 171 -3.81 22.11 -9.35
N ALA A 172 -2.59 21.60 -9.58
CA ALA A 172 -2.06 21.41 -10.93
C ALA A 172 -2.92 20.44 -11.75
N ILE A 173 -3.36 19.33 -11.13
CA ILE A 173 -4.27 18.37 -11.75
C ILE A 173 -5.63 19.03 -12.06
N GLN A 174 -6.21 19.77 -11.12
CA GLN A 174 -7.48 20.47 -11.32
C GLN A 174 -7.40 21.51 -12.45
N MET A 175 -6.29 22.24 -12.54
CA MET A 175 -6.11 23.24 -13.59
C MET A 175 -6.00 22.58 -14.97
N ASP A 176 -5.32 21.43 -15.07
CA ASP A 176 -5.29 20.63 -16.31
C ASP A 176 -6.71 20.19 -16.72
N MET A 177 -7.53 19.74 -15.75
CA MET A 177 -8.94 19.43 -16.00
C MET A 177 -9.74 20.62 -16.53
N ILE A 178 -9.58 21.79 -15.92
CA ILE A 178 -10.31 23.00 -16.34
C ILE A 178 -9.93 23.38 -17.76
N LEU A 179 -8.62 23.43 -18.07
CA LEU A 179 -8.13 23.78 -19.40
C LEU A 179 -8.62 22.79 -20.48
N GLU A 180 -8.67 21.50 -20.15
CA GLU A 180 -9.13 20.48 -21.08
C GLU A 180 -10.65 20.54 -21.30
N LEU A 181 -11.42 20.86 -20.26
CA LEU A 181 -12.86 21.11 -20.39
C LEU A 181 -13.16 22.37 -21.21
N GLU A 182 -12.41 23.46 -21.02
CA GLU A 182 -12.57 24.66 -21.83
C GLU A 182 -12.29 24.42 -23.32
N LYS A 183 -11.26 23.62 -23.64
CA LYS A 183 -10.96 23.25 -25.03
C LYS A 183 -12.07 22.43 -25.67
N LYS A 184 -12.72 21.53 -24.93
CA LYS A 184 -13.81 20.69 -25.44
C LYS A 184 -15.13 21.45 -25.62
N ASN A 185 -15.30 22.58 -24.94
CA ASN A 185 -16.48 23.44 -25.02
C ASN A 185 -16.37 24.54 -26.10
N ARG A 186 -15.26 24.61 -26.83
CA ARG A 186 -15.04 25.49 -27.98
C ARG A 186 -15.03 24.68 -29.26
#